data_AF-A0A4R2KAP9-F1
#
_entry.id   AF-A0A4R2KAP9-F1
#
_cell.length_a   1.000
_cell.length_b   1.000
_cell.length_c   1.000
_cell.angle_alpha   90.00
_cell.angle_beta   90.00
_cell.angle_gamma   90.00
#
_symmetry.space_group_name_H-M   'P 1'
#
loop_
_entity.id
_entity.type
_entity.pdbx_description
1 polymer ?
#
loop_
_entity_poly.entity_id
_entity_poly.type
_entity_poly.pdbx_seq_one_letter_code
_entity_poly.pdbx_strand_id
1 'polypeptide(L)'
;MFSSTKNSLNLIRAASFIHKYLRNRSLDLFRKYELRYMPWVEMNDDLLSDENIPDIESTVFISMLLDALIPLQREVILRKFIYGFSDAEIAGRKDNRTGRKEWYMGKSTGAGLKTP
;
A
#
# COMPACT_ATOMS: atom_id res chain seq x y z
N MET A 1 4.16 -43.87 -40.00
CA MET A 1 3.21 -42.74 -39.84
C MET A 1 2.37 -42.77 -38.55
N PHE A 2 2.18 -43.91 -37.87
CA PHE A 2 1.33 -44.02 -36.67
C PHE A 2 1.89 -43.46 -35.34
N SER A 3 3.16 -43.03 -35.30
CA SER A 3 3.80 -42.56 -34.07
C SER A 3 3.45 -41.10 -33.72
N SER A 4 3.18 -40.27 -34.73
CA SER A 4 2.89 -38.84 -34.54
C SER A 4 1.52 -38.61 -33.88
N THR A 5 0.51 -39.36 -34.32
CA THR A 5 -0.86 -39.28 -33.80
C THR A 5 -1.02 -39.83 -32.38
N LYS A 6 -0.20 -40.82 -31.99
CA LYS A 6 -0.18 -41.32 -30.60
C LYS A 6 0.39 -40.29 -29.62
N ASN A 7 1.42 -39.54 -30.06
CA ASN A 7 2.04 -38.50 -29.25
C ASN A 7 1.09 -37.31 -29.01
N SER A 8 0.33 -36.90 -30.02
CA SER A 8 -0.67 -35.82 -29.86
C SER A 8 -1.83 -36.22 -28.94
N LEU A 9 -2.32 -37.46 -29.04
CA LEU A 9 -3.34 -38.01 -28.14
C LEU A 9 -2.86 -38.06 -26.68
N ASN A 10 -1.59 -38.42 -26.45
CA ASN A 10 -1.00 -38.44 -25.11
C ASN A 10 -0.86 -37.03 -24.53
N LEU A 11 -0.48 -36.04 -25.34
CA LEU A 11 -0.39 -34.64 -24.92
C LEU A 11 -1.77 -34.08 -24.54
N ILE A 12 -2.81 -34.37 -25.32
CA ILE A 12 -4.20 -33.94 -25.02
C ILE A 12 -4.68 -34.54 -23.69
N ARG A 13 -4.35 -35.82 -23.45
CA ARG A 13 -4.69 -36.49 -22.18
C ARG A 13 -3.94 -35.89 -21.00
N ALA A 14 -2.66 -35.60 -21.14
CA ALA A 14 -1.86 -34.94 -20.11
C ALA A 14 -2.39 -33.53 -19.80
N ALA A 15 -2.68 -32.73 -20.83
CA ALA A 15 -3.25 -31.39 -20.66
C ALA A 15 -4.62 -31.45 -19.96
N SER A 16 -5.48 -32.38 -20.33
CA SER A 16 -6.79 -32.58 -19.71
C SER A 16 -6.67 -33.01 -18.23
N PHE A 17 -5.71 -33.88 -17.93
CA PHE A 17 -5.40 -34.30 -16.56
C PHE A 17 -4.90 -33.13 -15.71
N ILE A 18 -3.92 -32.38 -16.22
CA ILE A 18 -3.36 -31.19 -15.54
C ILE A 18 -4.45 -30.17 -15.30
N HIS A 19 -5.28 -29.85 -16.30
CA HIS A 19 -6.38 -28.91 -16.16
C HIS A 19 -7.37 -29.35 -15.08
N LYS A 20 -7.78 -30.64 -15.09
CA LYS A 20 -8.71 -31.18 -14.09
C LYS A 20 -8.11 -31.15 -12.69
N TYR A 21 -6.83 -31.49 -12.56
CA TYR A 21 -6.11 -31.45 -11.29
C TYR A 21 -6.04 -30.03 -10.73
N LEU A 22 -5.59 -29.06 -11.55
CA LEU A 22 -5.45 -27.66 -11.14
C LEU A 22 -6.81 -27.04 -10.77
N ARG A 23 -7.86 -27.31 -11.54
CA ARG A 23 -9.23 -26.86 -11.24
C ARG A 23 -9.74 -27.39 -9.90
N ASN A 24 -9.52 -28.68 -9.63
CA ASN A 24 -9.95 -29.26 -8.37
C ASN A 24 -9.14 -28.71 -7.19
N ARG A 25 -7.82 -28.57 -7.38
CA ARG A 25 -6.92 -28.01 -6.36
C ARG A 25 -7.26 -26.56 -6.02
N SER A 26 -7.59 -25.74 -7.01
CA SER A 26 -7.99 -24.35 -6.76
C SER A 26 -9.31 -24.26 -6.00
N LEU A 27 -10.29 -25.11 -6.31
CA LEU A 27 -11.55 -25.20 -5.56
C LEU A 27 -11.34 -25.68 -4.12
N ASP A 28 -10.46 -26.67 -3.90
CA ASP A 28 -10.15 -27.15 -2.55
C ASP A 28 -9.45 -26.07 -1.71
N LEU A 29 -8.52 -25.33 -2.31
CA LEU A 29 -7.87 -24.19 -1.66
C LEU A 29 -8.87 -23.08 -1.36
N PHE A 30 -9.73 -22.74 -2.32
CA PHE A 30 -10.78 -21.74 -2.13
C PHE A 30 -11.70 -22.13 -0.98
N ARG A 31 -12.23 -23.35 -0.95
CA ARG A 31 -13.05 -23.84 0.17
C ARG A 31 -12.31 -23.82 1.50
N LYS A 32 -11.03 -24.21 1.52
CA LYS A 32 -10.20 -24.22 2.74
C LYS A 32 -10.02 -22.83 3.34
N TYR A 33 -9.90 -21.80 2.50
CA TYR A 33 -9.59 -20.43 2.94
C TYR A 33 -10.81 -19.50 2.97
N GLU A 34 -11.85 -19.75 2.17
CA GLU A 34 -13.14 -19.06 2.24
C GLU A 34 -13.92 -19.45 3.51
N LEU A 35 -13.82 -20.70 3.97
CA LEU A 35 -14.32 -21.09 5.29
C LEU A 35 -13.53 -20.49 6.46
N ARG A 36 -12.33 -19.93 6.19
CA ARG A 36 -11.55 -19.13 7.14
C ARG A 36 -11.67 -17.63 6.89
N TYR A 37 -12.55 -17.21 5.98
CA TYR A 37 -12.79 -15.81 5.72
C TYR A 37 -13.47 -15.20 6.94
N MET A 38 -12.67 -14.61 7.82
CA MET A 38 -13.16 -13.68 8.84
C MET A 38 -13.36 -12.34 8.13
N PRO A 39 -14.60 -11.83 8.04
CA PRO A 39 -14.89 -10.54 7.38
C PRO A 39 -14.22 -9.35 8.08
N TRP A 40 -13.68 -9.58 9.27
CA TRP A 40 -12.91 -8.64 10.06
C TRP A 40 -11.62 -9.31 10.50
N VAL A 41 -10.49 -8.64 10.29
CA VAL A 41 -9.26 -8.94 11.01
C VAL A 41 -9.38 -8.20 12.34
N GLU A 42 -9.42 -8.94 13.44
CA GLU A 42 -9.29 -8.34 14.77
C GLU A 42 -7.87 -7.74 14.85
N MET A 43 -7.79 -6.41 14.89
CA MET A 43 -6.51 -5.73 15.10
C MET A 43 -5.98 -6.16 16.46
N ASN A 44 -4.82 -6.81 16.47
CA ASN A 44 -4.18 -7.22 17.69
C ASN A 44 -3.50 -5.98 18.32
N ASP A 45 -4.23 -5.29 19.19
CA ASP A 45 -3.77 -4.06 19.86
C ASP A 45 -2.49 -4.28 20.69
N ASP A 46 -2.24 -5.52 21.15
CA ASP A 46 -0.99 -5.88 21.85
C ASP A 46 0.23 -5.82 20.93
N LEU A 47 0.02 -6.02 19.62
CA LEU A 47 1.08 -5.96 18.59
C LEU A 47 1.32 -4.53 18.09
N LEU A 48 0.31 -3.64 18.24
CA LEU A 48 0.39 -2.22 17.89
C LEU A 48 0.88 -1.34 19.05
N SER A 49 0.78 -1.83 20.29
CA SER A 49 1.22 -1.14 21.51
C SER A 49 2.69 -1.42 21.86
N ASP A 50 3.38 -2.25 21.08
CA ASP A 50 4.80 -2.51 21.27
C ASP A 50 5.64 -1.33 20.74
N GLU A 51 5.94 -0.38 21.62
CA GLU A 51 6.80 0.79 21.35
C GLU A 51 8.26 0.41 20.99
N ASN A 52 8.62 -0.88 21.03
CA ASN A 52 9.98 -1.37 20.84
C ASN A 52 10.29 -1.98 19.46
N ILE A 53 9.39 -1.98 18.49
CA ILE A 53 9.74 -2.40 17.13
C ILE A 53 10.49 -1.25 16.45
N PRO A 54 11.81 -1.34 16.22
CA PRO A 54 12.54 -0.31 15.49
C PRO A 54 12.23 -0.51 14.01
N ASP A 55 11.18 0.17 13.57
CA ASP A 55 10.50 -0.07 12.31
C ASP A 55 11.20 0.60 11.11
N ILE A 56 12.52 0.44 11.03
CA ILE A 56 13.33 1.04 9.96
C ILE A 56 12.91 0.46 8.61
N GLU A 57 12.65 -0.85 8.54
CA GLU A 57 12.16 -1.50 7.32
C GLU A 57 10.78 -1.01 6.91
N SER A 58 9.82 -0.84 7.83
CA SER A 58 8.52 -0.30 7.44
C SER A 58 8.56 1.20 7.18
N THR A 59 9.44 1.97 7.84
CA THR A 59 9.63 3.39 7.51
C THR A 59 10.14 3.56 6.08
N VAL A 60 11.14 2.74 5.69
CA VAL A 60 11.65 2.71 4.32
C VAL A 60 10.55 2.25 3.36
N PHE A 61 9.83 1.18 3.68
CA PHE A 61 8.75 0.65 2.84
C PHE A 61 7.61 1.67 2.64
N ILE A 62 7.16 2.33 3.71
CA ILE A 62 6.13 3.38 3.67
C ILE A 62 6.62 4.56 2.83
N SER A 63 7.89 4.97 2.97
CA SER A 63 8.46 6.04 2.15
C SER A 63 8.47 5.70 0.66
N MET A 64 8.85 4.47 0.30
CA MET A 64 8.84 3.98 -1.08
C MET A 64 7.41 3.95 -1.66
N LEU A 65 6.43 3.51 -0.88
CA LEU A 65 5.02 3.50 -1.30
C LEU A 65 4.47 4.91 -1.50
N LEU A 66 4.76 5.82 -0.58
CA LEU A 66 4.38 7.23 -0.72
C LEU A 66 5.06 7.87 -1.94
N ASP A 67 6.29 7.47 -2.24
CA ASP A 67 7.03 7.97 -3.39
C ASP A 67 6.46 7.52 -4.73
N ALA A 68 5.87 6.33 -4.80
CA ALA A 68 5.18 5.82 -5.98
C ALA A 68 3.87 6.55 -6.31
N LEU A 69 3.32 7.35 -5.39
CA LEU A 69 2.06 8.06 -5.58
C LEU A 69 2.25 9.42 -6.27
N ILE A 70 1.25 9.82 -7.06
CA ILE A 70 1.16 11.16 -7.64
C ILE A 70 1.14 12.19 -6.51
N PRO A 71 1.79 13.37 -6.64
CA PRO A 71 1.94 14.34 -5.55
C PRO A 71 0.64 14.69 -4.82
N LEU A 72 -0.47 14.74 -5.54
CA LEU A 72 -1.78 15.03 -4.95
C LEU A 72 -2.30 13.92 -4.04
N GLN A 73 -2.12 12.65 -4.42
CA GLN A 73 -2.55 11.51 -3.61
C GLN A 73 -1.69 11.41 -2.35
N ARG A 74 -0.37 11.60 -2.49
CA ARG A 74 0.55 11.67 -1.36
C ARG A 74 0.15 12.77 -0.37
N GLU A 75 -0.14 13.96 -0.87
CA GLU A 75 -0.57 15.09 -0.04
C GLU A 75 -1.87 14.81 0.73
N VAL A 76 -2.84 14.15 0.08
CA VAL A 76 -4.10 13.77 0.73
C VAL A 76 -3.87 12.73 1.83
N ILE A 77 -3.08 11.69 1.55
CA ILE A 77 -2.78 10.62 2.52
C ILE A 77 -2.04 11.17 3.73
N LEU A 78 -0.99 11.98 3.51
CA LEU A 78 -0.25 12.61 4.61
C LEU A 78 -1.17 13.46 5.48
N ARG A 79 -2.05 14.26 4.89
CA ARG A 79 -2.98 15.10 5.64
C ARG A 79 -3.99 14.30 6.43
N LYS A 80 -4.56 13.27 5.82
CA LYS A 80 -5.58 12.45 6.48
C LYS A 80 -5.01 11.61 7.61
N PHE A 81 -3.91 10.92 7.36
CA PHE A 81 -3.43 9.85 8.24
C PHE A 81 -2.24 10.25 9.13
N ILE A 82 -1.38 11.18 8.68
CA ILE A 82 -0.24 11.64 9.49
C ILE A 82 -0.58 12.90 10.28
N TYR A 83 -1.32 13.84 9.67
CA TYR A 83 -1.65 15.11 10.31
C TYR A 83 -3.07 15.19 10.88
N GLY A 84 -3.91 14.17 10.65
CA GLY A 84 -5.25 14.07 11.26
C GLY A 84 -6.28 15.08 10.77
N PHE A 85 -6.13 15.64 9.56
CA PHE A 85 -7.12 16.57 9.00
C PHE A 85 -8.44 15.85 8.65
N SER A 86 -9.56 16.56 8.84
CA SER A 86 -10.87 16.13 8.37
C SER A 86 -11.00 16.25 6.84
N ASP A 87 -11.94 15.51 6.26
CA ASP A 87 -12.14 15.52 4.80
C ASP A 87 -12.54 16.91 4.28
N ALA A 88 -13.29 17.67 5.09
CA ALA A 88 -13.67 19.06 4.78
C ALA A 88 -12.45 19.99 4.71
N GLU A 89 -11.49 19.85 5.64
CA GLU A 89 -10.26 20.65 5.65
C GLU A 89 -9.31 20.29 4.49
N ILE A 90 -9.29 19.03 4.09
CA ILE A 90 -8.52 18.56 2.94
C ILE A 90 -9.11 19.13 1.64
N ALA A 91 -10.44 19.09 1.49
CA ALA A 91 -11.15 19.62 0.33
C ALA A 91 -11.00 21.15 0.20
N GLY A 92 -11.25 21.90 1.28
CA GLY A 92 -11.22 23.37 1.26
C GLY A 92 -9.85 23.99 0.96
N ARG A 93 -8.75 23.23 1.08
CA ARG A 93 -7.40 23.73 0.77
C ARG A 93 -6.97 23.53 -0.69
N LYS A 94 -7.68 22.73 -1.48
CA LYS A 94 -7.33 22.47 -2.89
C LYS A 94 -7.49 23.73 -3.76
N ASP A 95 -8.32 24.66 -3.33
CA ASP A 95 -8.73 25.83 -4.11
C ASP A 95 -7.76 27.02 -3.99
N ASN A 96 -6.77 26.95 -3.08
CA ASN A 96 -5.85 28.06 -2.76
C ASN A 96 -4.42 27.92 -3.33
N ARG A 97 -4.23 27.15 -4.40
CA ARG A 97 -2.89 26.93 -5.03
C ARG A 97 -2.30 28.14 -5.79
N THR A 98 -2.77 29.36 -5.54
CA THR A 98 -2.17 30.60 -6.08
C THR A 98 -1.12 31.23 -5.15
N GLY A 99 -0.84 30.67 -3.96
CA GLY A 99 -0.13 31.44 -2.91
C GLY A 99 1.02 30.79 -2.14
N ARG A 100 1.74 29.77 -2.64
CA ARG A 100 2.87 29.17 -1.90
C ARG A 100 4.24 29.52 -2.49
N LYS A 101 4.77 30.70 -2.13
CA LYS A 101 6.21 31.02 -2.23
C LYS A 101 6.90 31.48 -0.93
N GLU A 102 6.23 31.47 0.23
CA GLU A 102 6.79 32.13 1.42
C GLU A 102 7.25 31.21 2.57
N TRP A 103 7.09 29.89 2.46
CA TRP A 103 7.33 29.00 3.61
C TRP A 103 8.77 28.46 3.75
N TYR A 104 9.71 28.87 2.91
CA TYR A 104 11.09 28.37 2.92
C TYR A 104 12.18 29.46 2.99
N MET A 105 11.92 30.59 3.65
CA MET A 105 13.01 31.49 4.07
C MET A 105 12.90 31.73 5.57
N GLY A 106 13.80 31.07 6.30
CA GLY A 106 13.85 31.05 7.75
C GLY A 106 13.97 32.45 8.37
N LYS A 107 13.22 32.66 9.45
CA LYS A 107 13.45 33.76 10.38
C LYS A 107 14.78 33.53 11.10
N SER A 108 15.82 34.22 10.67
CA SER A 108 17.05 34.41 11.45
C SER A 108 16.78 35.49 12.51
N THR A 109 16.36 35.06 13.69
CA THR A 109 16.46 35.86 14.92
C THR A 109 17.91 35.88 15.39
N GLY A 110 18.55 37.04 15.35
CA GLY A 110 19.87 37.31 15.93
C GLY A 110 19.91 38.73 16.48
N ALA A 111 20.18 38.82 17.78
CA ALA A 111 20.08 40.01 18.61
C ALA A 111 21.18 41.06 18.38
N GLY A 112 20.86 42.32 18.73
CA GLY A 112 21.81 43.24 19.36
C GLY A 112 22.42 44.32 18.47
N LEU A 113 22.00 45.57 18.67
CA LEU A 113 22.84 46.73 19.03
C LEU A 113 22.02 48.02 18.98
N LYS A 114 21.69 48.55 20.16
CA LYS A 114 21.39 49.97 20.37
C LYS A 114 22.69 50.62 20.81
N THR A 115 23.10 51.69 20.13
CA THR A 115 24.01 52.75 20.64
C THR A 115 24.15 53.84 19.58
N PRO A 116 24.56 55.06 19.95
CA PRO A 116 24.05 55.98 20.96
C PRO A 116 23.09 57.02 20.36
#